data_AF-A0A956M454-F1
#
_entry.id   AF-A0A956M454-F1
#
_cell.length_a   1.000
_cell.length_b   1.000
_cell.length_c   1.000
_cell.angle_alpha   90.00
_cell.angle_beta   90.00
_cell.angle_gamma   90.00
#
_symmetry.space_group_name_H-M   'P 1'
#
loop_
_entity.id
_entity.type
_entity.pdbx_description
1 polymer ?
#
loop_
_entity_poly.entity_id
_entity_poly.type
_entity_poly.pdbx_seq_one_letter_code
_entity_poly.pdbx_strand_id
1 'polypeptide(L)'
;CGRLSFGTDAWTLDEIRSAWTEPGVVPEDDAILVAAADGTVVGFEEVYNHSSHVSLISLGNQVLPEHRGKGIEDALLAWAARRVEAECTIVPAGTEVLWRLPCEVHDESALRLAERHGFEPVRYYFTMSKTLDASAIREASWPPGIEIRALRRGQDEETFFRARWEAFQDHWGVSPAFEDGLRRFRHQIETNPDFDPSLFWAAFEGDR
;
A
#
# COMPACT_ATOMS: atom_id res chain seq x y z
N CYS A 1 2.00 -13.31 10.02
CA CYS A 1 2.24 -13.66 8.60
C CYS A 1 3.48 -13.03 8.00
N GLY A 2 3.81 -11.76 8.27
CA GLY A 2 5.08 -11.16 7.81
C GLY A 2 6.32 -12.01 8.12
N ARG A 3 6.45 -12.53 9.35
CA ARG A 3 7.59 -13.38 9.73
C ARG A 3 7.65 -14.69 8.95
N LEU A 4 6.50 -15.19 8.50
CA LEU A 4 6.42 -16.44 7.72
C LEU A 4 6.82 -16.21 6.26
N SER A 5 6.53 -15.04 5.68
CA SER A 5 6.82 -14.72 4.29
C SER A 5 8.17 -14.01 4.08
N PHE A 6 8.57 -13.15 5.02
CA PHE A 6 9.72 -12.24 4.87
C PHE A 6 10.75 -12.34 6.01
N GLY A 7 10.52 -13.20 7.02
CA GLY A 7 11.44 -13.37 8.15
C GLY A 7 11.46 -12.24 9.18
N THR A 8 10.71 -11.16 8.95
CA THR A 8 10.51 -10.02 9.87
C THR A 8 9.03 -9.78 10.10
N ASP A 9 8.65 -9.02 11.14
CA ASP A 9 7.28 -8.52 11.22
C ASP A 9 6.98 -7.69 9.95
N ALA A 10 5.81 -7.91 9.34
CA ALA A 10 5.44 -7.19 8.11
C ALA A 10 5.03 -5.75 8.42
N TRP A 11 4.55 -5.50 9.64
CA TRP A 11 4.06 -4.22 10.11
C TRP A 11 4.31 -4.11 11.61
N THR A 12 4.76 -2.95 12.05
CA THR A 12 4.80 -2.50 13.42
C THR A 12 3.50 -1.80 13.80
N LEU A 13 3.22 -1.66 15.10
CA LEU A 13 2.04 -0.93 15.56
C LEU A 13 2.04 0.54 15.13
N ASP A 14 3.21 1.16 15.06
CA ASP A 14 3.33 2.56 14.68
C ASP A 14 3.13 2.76 13.17
N GLU A 15 3.56 1.80 12.32
CA GLU A 15 3.20 1.81 10.90
C GLU A 15 1.69 1.64 10.69
N ILE A 16 1.03 0.72 11.42
CA ILE A 16 -0.43 0.56 11.35
C ILE A 16 -1.14 1.84 11.79
N ARG A 17 -0.71 2.47 12.89
CA ARG A 17 -1.29 3.74 13.35
C ARG A 17 -1.11 4.85 12.33
N SER A 18 0.07 4.95 11.72
CA SER A 18 0.35 5.91 10.66
C SER A 18 -0.61 5.72 9.47
N ALA A 19 -0.80 4.47 9.04
CA ALA A 19 -1.72 4.13 7.95
C ALA A 19 -3.20 4.42 8.29
N TRP A 20 -3.66 4.05 9.48
CA TRP A 20 -5.04 4.22 9.91
C TRP A 20 -5.42 5.65 10.28
N THR A 21 -4.44 6.55 10.39
CA THR A 21 -4.67 7.98 10.57
C THR A 21 -4.51 8.77 9.27
N GLU A 22 -4.24 8.09 8.15
CA GLU A 22 -4.06 8.75 6.87
C GLU A 22 -5.36 9.47 6.41
N PRO A 23 -5.28 10.67 5.82
CA PRO A 23 -6.45 11.39 5.32
C PRO A 23 -7.35 10.55 4.41
N GLY A 24 -8.59 10.36 4.86
CA GLY A 24 -9.65 9.64 4.14
C GLY A 24 -9.81 8.17 4.55
N VAL A 25 -8.97 7.66 5.44
CA VAL A 25 -9.15 6.32 6.03
C VAL A 25 -10.08 6.42 7.25
N VAL A 26 -11.06 5.54 7.31
CA VAL A 26 -11.98 5.38 8.45
C VAL A 26 -11.90 3.91 8.88
N PRO A 27 -11.04 3.54 9.85
CA PRO A 27 -10.79 2.14 10.19
C PRO A 27 -12.04 1.34 10.55
N GLU A 28 -13.06 1.99 11.12
CA GLU A 28 -14.35 1.37 11.45
C GLU A 28 -15.13 0.90 10.22
N ASP A 29 -14.95 1.57 9.09
CA ASP A 29 -15.58 1.25 7.81
C ASP A 29 -14.62 0.43 6.92
N ASP A 30 -13.32 0.68 7.02
CA ASP A 30 -12.30 0.18 6.11
C ASP A 30 -11.59 -1.08 6.60
N ALA A 31 -11.77 -1.47 7.86
CA ALA A 31 -11.17 -2.67 8.43
C ALA A 31 -12.16 -3.50 9.25
N ILE A 32 -11.91 -4.82 9.31
CA ILE A 32 -12.63 -5.74 10.17
C ILE A 32 -11.66 -6.68 10.89
N LEU A 33 -12.00 -6.98 12.14
CA LEU A 33 -11.30 -7.94 12.98
C LEU A 33 -12.23 -9.12 13.28
N VAL A 34 -11.68 -10.33 13.27
CA VAL A 34 -12.36 -11.52 13.74
C VAL A 34 -11.76 -11.91 15.08
N ALA A 35 -12.59 -11.93 16.12
CA ALA A 35 -12.19 -12.36 17.45
C ALA A 35 -12.73 -13.76 17.77
N ALA A 36 -11.92 -14.57 18.46
CA ALA A 36 -12.36 -15.80 19.08
C ALA A 36 -13.23 -15.51 20.32
N ALA A 37 -13.88 -16.55 20.87
CA ALA A 37 -14.78 -16.42 22.02
C ALA A 37 -14.09 -15.87 23.29
N ASP A 38 -12.78 -16.03 23.41
CA ASP A 38 -11.96 -15.51 24.50
C ASP A 38 -11.49 -14.05 24.27
N GLY A 39 -11.89 -13.43 23.16
CA GLY A 39 -11.50 -12.07 22.78
C GLY A 39 -10.20 -11.96 21.99
N THR A 40 -9.50 -13.07 21.73
CA THR A 40 -8.26 -13.05 20.93
C THR A 40 -8.59 -12.72 19.48
N VAL A 41 -7.92 -11.73 18.88
CA VAL A 41 -8.03 -11.46 17.43
C VAL A 41 -7.32 -12.56 16.65
N VAL A 42 -8.08 -13.26 15.80
CA VAL A 42 -7.60 -14.41 15.02
C VAL A 42 -7.62 -14.15 13.51
N GLY A 43 -8.28 -13.09 13.07
CA GLY A 43 -8.33 -12.69 11.67
C GLY A 43 -8.47 -11.19 11.49
N PHE A 44 -8.04 -10.71 10.34
CA PHE A 44 -8.04 -9.31 9.95
C PHE A 44 -8.36 -9.19 8.46
N GLU A 45 -9.00 -8.10 8.06
CA GLU A 45 -9.12 -7.65 6.67
C GLU A 45 -9.18 -6.12 6.65
N GLU A 46 -8.65 -5.51 5.61
CA GLU A 46 -8.82 -4.09 5.34
C GLU A 46 -8.97 -3.85 3.85
N VAL A 47 -9.87 -2.93 3.48
CA VAL A 47 -10.07 -2.47 2.11
C VAL A 47 -9.54 -1.05 1.99
N TYR A 48 -8.44 -0.92 1.29
CA TYR A 48 -7.75 0.33 1.09
C TYR A 48 -8.30 1.09 -0.12
N ASN A 49 -8.83 2.30 0.11
CA ASN A 49 -9.44 3.14 -0.93
C ASN A 49 -8.63 4.43 -1.19
N HIS A 50 -7.58 4.29 -2.00
CA HIS A 50 -6.66 5.40 -2.28
C HIS A 50 -6.84 6.06 -3.64
N SER A 51 -7.70 5.50 -4.47
CA SER A 51 -7.83 5.87 -5.87
C SER A 51 -9.22 6.41 -6.17
N SER A 52 -9.73 7.28 -5.30
CA SER A 52 -11.03 7.96 -5.49
C SER A 52 -12.15 6.97 -5.83
N HIS A 53 -12.27 5.88 -5.07
CA HIS A 53 -13.33 4.88 -5.17
C HIS A 53 -13.29 3.97 -6.42
N VAL A 54 -12.39 4.19 -7.38
CA VAL A 54 -12.34 3.38 -8.62
C VAL A 54 -11.28 2.27 -8.57
N SER A 55 -10.39 2.28 -7.58
CA SER A 55 -9.44 1.20 -7.39
C SER A 55 -9.19 0.91 -5.92
N LEU A 56 -9.63 -0.26 -5.49
CA LEU A 56 -9.60 -0.71 -4.10
C LEU A 56 -8.69 -1.91 -3.94
N ILE A 57 -8.01 -2.00 -2.80
CA ILE A 57 -7.07 -3.08 -2.52
C ILE A 57 -7.43 -3.73 -1.20
N SER A 58 -7.67 -5.04 -1.19
CA SER A 58 -7.72 -5.82 0.04
C SER A 58 -6.31 -6.14 0.49
N LEU A 59 -5.88 -5.60 1.64
CA LEU A 59 -4.51 -5.76 2.16
C LEU A 59 -4.44 -6.68 3.39
N GLY A 60 -5.60 -7.08 3.91
CA GLY A 60 -5.68 -7.60 5.27
C GLY A 60 -5.96 -9.08 5.39
N ASN A 61 -6.36 -9.81 4.33
CA ASN A 61 -6.86 -11.19 4.37
C ASN A 61 -5.93 -12.20 5.07
N GLN A 62 -5.91 -12.15 6.39
CA GLN A 62 -4.91 -12.80 7.23
C GLN A 62 -5.63 -13.46 8.39
N VAL A 63 -5.39 -14.75 8.54
CA VAL A 63 -5.92 -15.57 9.63
C VAL A 63 -4.77 -16.30 10.29
N LEU A 64 -4.78 -16.33 11.62
CA LEU A 64 -3.78 -17.05 12.42
C LEU A 64 -3.75 -18.54 11.99
N PRO A 65 -2.56 -19.15 11.85
CA PRO A 65 -2.43 -20.50 11.30
C PRO A 65 -3.36 -21.56 11.93
N GLU A 66 -3.60 -21.50 13.24
CA GLU A 66 -4.42 -22.45 13.99
C GLU A 66 -5.94 -22.29 13.71
N HIS A 67 -6.32 -21.18 13.07
CA HIS A 67 -7.68 -20.81 12.74
C HIS A 67 -7.99 -20.89 11.24
N ARG A 68 -7.00 -21.21 10.40
CA ARG A 68 -7.16 -21.35 8.95
C ARG A 68 -8.03 -22.54 8.56
N GLY A 69 -8.63 -22.46 7.38
CA GLY A 69 -9.44 -23.55 6.81
C GLY A 69 -10.78 -23.79 7.51
N LYS A 70 -11.21 -22.82 8.33
CA LYS A 70 -12.50 -22.83 9.06
C LYS A 70 -13.54 -21.90 8.41
N GLY A 71 -13.26 -21.37 7.22
CA GLY A 71 -14.11 -20.43 6.49
C GLY A 71 -14.00 -18.97 6.96
N ILE A 72 -13.00 -18.64 7.79
CA ILE A 72 -12.78 -17.27 8.27
C ILE A 72 -12.27 -16.40 7.11
N GLU A 73 -11.36 -16.93 6.31
CA GLU A 73 -10.80 -16.27 5.13
C GLU A 73 -11.90 -15.91 4.11
N ASP A 74 -12.84 -16.83 3.87
CA ASP A 74 -14.00 -16.60 3.01
C ASP A 74 -14.95 -15.54 3.59
N ALA A 75 -15.16 -15.54 4.92
CA ALA A 75 -16.00 -14.54 5.58
C ALA A 75 -15.37 -13.13 5.52
N LEU A 76 -14.06 -13.03 5.64
CA LEU A 76 -13.30 -11.78 5.49
C LEU A 76 -13.40 -11.23 4.06
N LEU A 77 -13.19 -12.06 3.03
CA LEU A 77 -13.36 -11.62 1.64
C LEU A 77 -14.81 -11.25 1.32
N ALA A 78 -15.80 -11.97 1.87
CA ALA A 78 -17.20 -11.60 1.70
C ALA A 78 -17.55 -10.27 2.37
N TRP A 79 -16.88 -9.92 3.48
CA TRP A 79 -16.99 -8.59 4.07
C TRP A 79 -16.34 -7.52 3.17
N ALA A 80 -15.12 -7.77 2.66
CA ALA A 80 -14.43 -6.86 1.76
C ALA A 80 -15.22 -6.61 0.47
N ALA A 81 -15.86 -7.65 -0.09
CA ALA A 81 -16.74 -7.52 -1.24
C ALA A 81 -17.88 -6.51 -0.98
N ARG A 82 -18.57 -6.63 0.16
CA ARG A 82 -19.63 -5.66 0.54
C ARG A 82 -19.08 -4.25 0.71
N ARG A 83 -17.87 -4.13 1.26
CA ARG A 83 -17.22 -2.83 1.44
C ARG A 83 -16.88 -2.18 0.10
N VAL A 84 -16.43 -2.97 -0.89
CA VAL A 84 -16.19 -2.54 -2.28
C VAL A 84 -17.50 -2.21 -2.98
N GLU A 85 -18.54 -3.02 -2.83
CA GLU A 85 -19.86 -2.77 -3.42
C GLU A 85 -20.46 -1.45 -2.93
N ALA A 86 -20.25 -1.07 -1.66
CA ALA A 86 -20.68 0.22 -1.14
C ALA A 86 -20.04 1.40 -1.91
N GLU A 87 -18.79 1.25 -2.34
CA GLU A 87 -18.05 2.26 -3.11
C GLU A 87 -18.57 2.37 -4.55
N CYS A 88 -18.97 1.24 -5.13
CA CYS A 88 -19.63 1.22 -6.42
C CYS A 88 -20.94 2.04 -6.44
N THR A 89 -21.57 2.27 -5.29
CA THR A 89 -22.81 3.07 -5.21
C THR A 89 -22.60 4.58 -5.26
N ILE A 90 -21.37 5.05 -5.00
CA ILE A 90 -21.06 6.49 -4.92
C ILE A 90 -20.27 7.00 -6.13
N VAL A 91 -19.77 6.11 -6.99
CA VAL A 91 -19.14 6.49 -8.27
C VAL A 91 -20.19 6.73 -9.37
N PRO A 92 -19.89 7.54 -10.40
CA PRO A 92 -20.80 7.76 -11.52
C PRO A 92 -21.19 6.45 -12.22
N ALA A 93 -22.44 6.36 -12.66
CA ALA A 93 -22.94 5.19 -13.38
C ALA A 93 -22.07 4.87 -14.61
N GLY A 94 -21.69 3.60 -14.77
CA GLY A 94 -20.81 3.13 -15.85
C GLY A 94 -19.31 3.27 -15.55
N THR A 95 -18.94 3.78 -14.38
CA THR A 95 -17.54 3.76 -13.92
C THR A 95 -17.14 2.32 -13.56
N GLU A 96 -16.08 1.82 -14.19
CA GLU A 96 -15.48 0.54 -13.81
C GLU A 96 -14.70 0.70 -12.50
N VAL A 97 -14.96 -0.20 -11.54
CA VAL A 97 -14.25 -0.23 -10.26
C VAL A 97 -13.37 -1.48 -10.23
N LEU A 98 -12.07 -1.29 -10.01
CA LEU A 98 -11.10 -2.37 -9.93
C LEU A 98 -10.86 -2.77 -8.48
N TRP A 99 -11.27 -3.98 -8.10
CA TRP A 99 -10.93 -4.59 -6.81
C TRP A 99 -9.71 -5.49 -6.96
N ARG A 100 -8.69 -5.25 -6.15
CA ARG A 100 -7.41 -5.98 -6.19
C ARG A 100 -7.16 -6.71 -4.89
N LEU A 101 -6.60 -7.90 -5.01
CA LEU A 101 -6.13 -8.71 -3.91
C LEU A 101 -4.67 -9.11 -4.20
N PRO A 102 -3.68 -8.48 -3.53
CA PRO A 102 -2.29 -8.91 -3.63
C PRO A 102 -2.14 -10.32 -3.04
N CYS A 103 -1.43 -11.18 -3.76
CA CYS A 103 -1.13 -12.54 -3.32
C CYS A 103 0.33 -12.86 -3.58
N GLU A 104 0.94 -13.59 -2.64
CA GLU A 104 2.25 -14.20 -2.88
C GLU A 104 2.11 -15.34 -3.89
N VAL A 105 2.91 -15.31 -4.95
CA VAL A 105 2.82 -16.29 -6.05
C VAL A 105 3.13 -17.73 -5.62
N HIS A 106 3.75 -17.91 -4.45
CA HIS A 106 4.06 -19.21 -3.86
C HIS A 106 3.05 -19.66 -2.79
N ASP A 107 2.08 -18.80 -2.41
CA ASP A 107 1.01 -19.16 -1.50
C ASP A 107 -0.20 -19.73 -2.27
N GLU A 108 -0.14 -21.03 -2.58
CA GLU A 108 -1.23 -21.70 -3.31
C GLU A 108 -2.58 -21.63 -2.58
N SER A 109 -2.58 -21.50 -1.25
CA SER A 109 -3.82 -21.40 -0.47
C SER A 109 -4.49 -20.06 -0.74
N ALA A 110 -3.72 -18.97 -0.73
CA ALA A 110 -4.20 -17.64 -1.06
C ALA A 110 -4.68 -17.56 -2.52
N LEU A 111 -3.92 -18.13 -3.47
CA LEU A 111 -4.31 -18.15 -4.88
C LEU A 111 -5.63 -18.91 -5.10
N ARG A 112 -5.79 -20.10 -4.52
CA ARG A 112 -7.06 -20.85 -4.61
C ARG A 112 -8.22 -20.11 -3.94
N LEU A 113 -7.97 -19.35 -2.87
CA LEU A 113 -9.00 -18.53 -2.25
C LEU A 113 -9.42 -17.40 -3.19
N ALA A 114 -8.46 -16.67 -3.77
CA ALA A 114 -8.72 -15.62 -4.73
C ALA A 114 -9.54 -16.13 -5.93
N GLU A 115 -9.13 -17.24 -6.55
CA GLU A 115 -9.84 -17.86 -7.68
C GLU A 115 -11.29 -18.24 -7.32
N ARG A 116 -11.53 -18.79 -6.13
CA ARG A 116 -12.90 -19.13 -5.67
C ARG A 116 -13.81 -17.91 -5.51
N HIS A 117 -13.23 -16.74 -5.22
CA HIS A 117 -13.94 -15.47 -5.14
C HIS A 117 -13.97 -14.71 -6.48
N GLY A 118 -13.54 -15.35 -7.57
CA GLY A 118 -13.64 -14.80 -8.93
C GLY A 118 -12.51 -13.84 -9.32
N PHE A 119 -11.44 -13.78 -8.53
CA PHE A 119 -10.25 -13.03 -8.93
C PHE A 119 -9.45 -13.80 -9.99
N GLU A 120 -8.82 -13.03 -10.88
CA GLU A 120 -7.87 -13.54 -11.86
C GLU A 120 -6.52 -12.80 -11.76
N PRO A 121 -5.39 -13.44 -12.08
CA PRO A 121 -4.09 -12.79 -12.07
C PRO A 121 -3.99 -11.76 -13.20
N VAL A 122 -3.98 -10.48 -12.83
CA VAL A 122 -3.87 -9.37 -13.80
C VAL A 122 -2.50 -8.69 -13.83
N ARG A 123 -1.67 -8.89 -12.79
CA ARG A 123 -0.35 -8.26 -12.67
C ARG A 123 0.56 -9.01 -11.70
N TYR A 124 1.86 -9.00 -12.01
CA TYR A 124 2.92 -9.50 -11.15
C TYR A 124 3.81 -8.36 -10.66
N TYR A 125 4.24 -8.45 -9.40
CA TYR A 125 5.19 -7.55 -8.77
C TYR A 125 6.44 -8.34 -8.39
N PHE A 126 7.59 -7.69 -8.46
CA PHE A 126 8.88 -8.31 -8.17
C PHE A 126 9.57 -7.56 -7.04
N THR A 127 9.86 -8.26 -5.95
CA THR A 127 10.73 -7.75 -4.88
C THR A 127 12.17 -7.96 -5.30
N MET A 128 12.88 -6.86 -5.60
CA MET A 128 14.31 -6.90 -5.95
C MET A 128 15.15 -6.59 -4.71
N SER A 129 16.23 -7.35 -4.50
CA SER A 129 17.18 -7.11 -3.42
C SER A 129 18.62 -7.16 -3.94
N LYS A 130 19.50 -6.43 -3.26
CA LYS A 130 20.93 -6.42 -3.53
C LYS A 130 21.69 -6.38 -2.22
N THR A 131 22.64 -7.29 -2.04
CA THR A 131 23.59 -7.21 -0.93
C THR A 131 24.49 -5.99 -1.11
N LEU A 132 24.55 -5.14 -0.09
CA LEU A 132 25.38 -3.95 -0.09
C LEU A 132 26.82 -4.33 0.21
N ASP A 133 27.65 -4.33 -0.83
CA ASP A 133 29.11 -4.43 -0.74
C ASP A 133 29.70 -3.07 -1.12
N ALA A 134 30.25 -2.38 -0.12
CA ALA A 134 30.83 -1.04 -0.29
C ALA A 134 31.94 -1.02 -1.35
N SER A 135 32.67 -2.12 -1.54
CA SER A 135 33.73 -2.21 -2.55
C SER A 135 33.21 -2.29 -3.99
N ALA A 136 31.94 -2.65 -4.17
CA ALA A 136 31.28 -2.78 -5.46
C ALA A 136 30.38 -1.58 -5.82
N ILE A 137 30.22 -0.59 -4.92
CA ILE A 137 29.46 0.63 -5.18
C ILE A 137 30.32 1.55 -6.04
N ARG A 138 29.80 1.91 -7.23
CA ARG A 138 30.45 2.88 -8.13
C ARG A 138 29.93 4.27 -7.84
N GLU A 139 30.82 5.24 -7.95
CA GLU A 139 30.43 6.65 -7.93
C GLU A 139 29.53 6.96 -9.15
N ALA A 140 28.42 7.65 -8.90
CA ALA A 140 27.49 8.03 -9.96
C ALA A 140 28.01 9.26 -10.72
N SER A 141 27.76 9.31 -12.03
CA SER A 141 27.97 10.51 -12.84
C SER A 141 26.62 11.01 -13.33
N TRP A 142 26.42 12.32 -13.23
CA TRP A 142 25.16 12.98 -13.57
C TRP A 142 25.34 13.89 -14.78
N PRO A 143 24.30 14.12 -15.60
CA PRO A 143 24.35 15.08 -16.69
C PRO A 143 24.70 16.51 -16.19
N PRO A 144 25.37 17.34 -17.00
CA PRO A 144 25.63 18.73 -16.65
C PRO A 144 24.33 19.47 -16.28
N GLY A 145 24.36 20.26 -15.21
CA GLY A 145 23.19 21.00 -14.72
C GLY A 145 22.29 20.24 -13.75
N ILE A 146 22.52 18.93 -13.56
CA ILE A 146 21.77 18.10 -12.60
C ILE A 146 22.54 17.94 -11.30
N GLU A 147 21.89 18.29 -10.19
CA GLU A 147 22.36 18.06 -8.83
C GLU A 147 21.47 17.02 -8.14
N ILE A 148 22.07 16.03 -7.48
CA ILE A 148 21.34 15.08 -6.63
C ILE A 148 21.51 15.50 -5.18
N ARG A 149 20.40 15.78 -4.50
CA ARG A 149 20.40 16.12 -3.07
C ARG A 149 19.18 15.56 -2.35
N ALA A 150 19.34 15.39 -1.04
CA ALA A 150 18.26 15.01 -0.16
C ALA A 150 17.19 16.13 -0.06
N LEU A 151 15.95 15.72 0.20
CA LEU A 151 14.81 16.56 0.47
C LEU A 151 15.07 17.44 1.70
N ARG A 152 14.82 18.75 1.58
CA ARG A 152 14.82 19.69 2.70
C ARG A 152 13.41 19.82 3.25
N ARG A 153 13.26 19.43 4.52
CA ARG A 153 11.97 19.51 5.22
C ARG A 153 11.47 20.97 5.31
N GLY A 154 10.18 21.14 5.11
CA GLY A 154 9.48 22.42 5.09
C GLY A 154 9.72 23.27 3.83
N GLN A 155 10.38 22.71 2.81
CA GLN A 155 10.76 23.44 1.60
C GLN A 155 10.45 22.64 0.33
N ASP A 156 10.95 21.40 0.25
CA ASP A 156 10.98 20.64 -1.00
C ASP A 156 9.81 19.65 -1.15
N GLU A 157 8.98 19.43 -0.12
CA GLU A 157 7.97 18.35 -0.12
C GLU A 157 7.01 18.41 -1.32
N GLU A 158 6.56 19.61 -1.68
CA GLU A 158 5.64 19.77 -2.82
C GLU A 158 6.35 19.54 -4.15
N THR A 159 7.55 20.11 -4.33
CA THR A 159 8.36 19.92 -5.55
C THR A 159 8.68 18.44 -5.75
N PHE A 160 9.11 17.77 -4.68
CA PHE A 160 9.38 16.33 -4.68
C PHE A 160 8.14 15.52 -5.04
N PHE A 161 7.01 15.82 -4.38
CA PHE A 161 5.76 15.11 -4.66
C PHE A 161 5.26 15.36 -6.07
N ARG A 162 5.43 16.57 -6.61
CA ARG A 162 5.07 16.92 -8.00
C ARG A 162 5.87 16.11 -9.00
N ALA A 163 7.19 16.03 -8.85
CA ALA A 163 8.02 15.18 -9.70
C ALA A 163 7.58 13.72 -9.65
N ARG A 164 7.30 13.18 -8.45
CA ARG A 164 6.75 11.83 -8.29
C ARG A 164 5.37 11.69 -8.92
N TRP A 165 4.48 12.66 -8.73
CA TRP A 165 3.13 12.59 -9.27
C TRP A 165 3.17 12.58 -10.80
N GLU A 166 3.89 13.52 -11.42
CA GLU A 166 4.10 13.63 -12.87
C GLU A 166 4.75 12.38 -13.47
N ALA A 167 5.80 11.84 -12.84
CA ALA A 167 6.51 10.65 -13.35
C ALA A 167 5.66 9.37 -13.32
N PHE A 168 4.62 9.32 -12.48
CA PHE A 168 3.80 8.12 -12.26
C PHE A 168 2.32 8.31 -12.64
N GLN A 169 1.94 9.40 -13.32
CA GLN A 169 0.54 9.67 -13.69
C GLN A 169 -0.06 8.55 -14.55
N ASP A 170 0.74 8.02 -15.48
CA ASP A 170 0.36 6.95 -16.41
C ASP A 170 0.61 5.55 -15.83
N HIS A 171 1.03 5.45 -14.56
CA HIS A 171 1.25 4.15 -13.93
C HIS A 171 -0.08 3.42 -13.71
N TRP A 172 -0.03 2.09 -13.74
CA TRP A 172 -1.19 1.23 -13.52
C TRP A 172 -1.88 1.50 -12.19
N GLY A 173 -3.21 1.52 -12.24
CA GLY A 173 -4.08 2.03 -11.18
C GLY A 173 -4.55 3.44 -11.51
N VAL A 174 -5.13 4.11 -10.52
CA VAL A 174 -5.53 5.51 -10.66
C VAL A 174 -4.69 6.33 -9.69
N SER A 175 -3.97 7.29 -10.26
CA SER A 175 -3.29 8.33 -9.49
C SER A 175 -4.34 9.24 -8.87
N PRO A 176 -4.30 9.47 -7.55
CA PRO A 176 -5.23 10.39 -6.90
C PRO A 176 -5.03 11.81 -7.45
N ALA A 177 -6.02 12.67 -7.20
CA ALA A 177 -5.88 14.10 -7.40
C ALA A 177 -4.61 14.60 -6.70
N PHE A 178 -3.92 15.55 -7.32
CA PHE A 178 -2.62 16.04 -6.84
C PHE A 178 -2.69 16.47 -5.37
N GLU A 179 -3.72 17.24 -5.01
CA GLU A 179 -3.91 17.77 -3.66
C GLU A 179 -4.14 16.66 -2.63
N ASP A 180 -4.88 15.62 -2.99
CA ASP A 180 -5.15 14.48 -2.10
C ASP A 180 -3.89 13.66 -1.88
N GLY A 181 -3.17 13.38 -2.96
CA GLY A 181 -1.88 12.71 -2.91
C GLY A 181 -0.85 13.48 -2.09
N LEU A 182 -0.79 14.81 -2.26
CA LEU A 182 0.14 15.66 -1.52
C LEU A 182 -0.18 15.69 -0.03
N ARG A 183 -1.46 15.73 0.36
CA ARG A 183 -1.88 15.66 1.77
C ARG A 183 -1.45 14.34 2.41
N ARG A 184 -1.67 13.22 1.70
CA ARG A 184 -1.24 11.89 2.17
C ARG A 184 0.28 11.78 2.28
N PHE A 185 1.00 12.29 1.30
CA PHE A 185 2.47 12.32 1.33
C PHE A 185 3.00 13.12 2.52
N ARG A 186 2.44 14.30 2.80
CA ARG A 186 2.79 15.11 3.98
C ARG A 186 2.48 14.38 5.29
N HIS A 187 1.31 13.74 5.38
CA HIS A 187 0.96 12.91 6.53
C HIS A 187 2.00 11.80 6.76
N GLN A 188 2.33 11.01 5.74
CA GLN A 188 3.34 9.95 5.84
C GLN A 188 4.71 10.48 6.28
N ILE A 189 5.12 11.63 5.75
CA ILE A 189 6.34 12.34 6.12
C ILE A 189 6.35 12.77 7.61
N GLU A 190 5.19 13.00 8.21
CA GLU A 190 5.03 13.44 9.60
C GLU A 190 4.85 12.27 10.59
N THR A 191 4.17 11.21 10.17
CA THR A 191 3.71 10.14 11.06
C THR A 191 4.45 8.82 10.90
N ASN A 192 5.13 8.59 9.77
CA ASN A 192 5.86 7.34 9.56
C ASN A 192 7.12 7.31 10.45
N PRO A 193 7.24 6.35 11.39
CA PRO A 193 8.41 6.26 12.28
C PRO A 193 9.72 5.99 11.54
N ASP A 194 9.67 5.41 10.33
CA ASP A 194 10.83 5.06 9.52
C ASP A 194 11.19 6.15 8.49
N PHE A 195 10.49 7.29 8.49
CA PHE A 195 10.82 8.39 7.60
C PHE A 195 12.15 9.04 7.99
N ASP A 196 13.15 8.90 7.12
CA ASP A 196 14.42 9.61 7.20
C ASP A 196 14.61 10.51 5.96
N PRO A 197 14.55 11.85 6.08
CA PRO A 197 14.68 12.74 4.94
C PRO A 197 16.06 12.63 4.26
N SER A 198 17.09 12.14 4.94
CA SER A 198 18.41 11.92 4.36
C SER A 198 18.43 10.76 3.34
N LEU A 199 17.39 9.94 3.30
CA LEU A 199 17.19 8.87 2.32
C LEU A 199 16.25 9.27 1.17
N PHE A 200 15.68 10.47 1.19
CA PHE A 200 14.77 10.98 0.17
C PHE A 200 15.53 11.88 -0.80
N TRP A 201 16.11 11.28 -1.83
CA TRP A 201 16.92 11.99 -2.83
C TRP A 201 16.10 12.36 -4.07
N ALA A 202 16.33 13.56 -4.60
CA ALA A 202 15.79 13.98 -5.89
C ALA A 202 16.89 14.58 -6.76
N ALA A 203 16.65 14.55 -8.07
CA ALA A 203 17.47 15.22 -9.07
C ALA A 203 16.90 16.60 -9.35
N PHE A 204 17.73 17.63 -9.26
CA PHE A 204 17.35 19.03 -9.46
C PHE A 204 18.08 19.64 -10.64
N GLU A 205 17.38 20.46 -11.41
CA GLU A 205 17.95 21.39 -12.39
C GLU A 205 17.74 22.83 -11.89
N GLY A 206 18.71 23.34 -11.12
CA GLY A 206 18.54 24.59 -10.37
C GLY A 206 17.58 24.41 -9.18
N ASP A 207 16.50 25.19 -9.14
CA ASP A 207 15.47 25.13 -8.09
C ASP A 207 14.28 24.20 -8.44
N ARG A 208 14.37 23.44 -9.53
CA ARG A 208 13.30 22.57 -10.04
C ARG A 208 13.65 21.11 -9.94
#